data_AF-A0A656HNX6-F1
#
_entry.id   AF-A0A656HNX6-F1
#
_cell.length_a   1.000
_cell.length_b   1.000
_cell.length_c   1.000
_cell.angle_alpha   90.00
_cell.angle_beta   90.00
_cell.angle_gamma   90.00
#
_symmetry.space_group_name_H-M   'P 1'
#
loop_
_entity.id
_entity.type
_entity.pdbx_description
1 polymer ?
#
loop_
_entity_poly.entity_id
_entity_poly.type
_entity_poly.pdbx_seq_one_letter_code
_entity_poly.pdbx_strand_id
1 'polypeptide(L)'
;MNINPPTPTDTTTFNDVVQLIQSARQQAYKTANTTLLHLYWQIGEIISQKLASAEWGDAVVEQLAQHIARIQPGIRGFTRRNLFRMRQFYETYRDDDKARALALQLPWTHNLIVMGQAKREEEREFYLTLAIREQWSKR
;
A
#
# COMPACT_ATOMS: atom_id res chain seq x y z
N MET A 1 3.63 23.79 -53.26
CA MET A 1 3.76 22.75 -52.21
C MET A 1 2.79 23.10 -51.10
N ASN A 2 1.67 22.38 -51.00
CA ASN A 2 0.63 22.65 -50.01
C ASN A 2 0.95 21.88 -48.73
N ILE A 3 1.47 22.56 -47.71
CA ILE A 3 1.61 22.01 -46.37
C ILE A 3 0.26 22.12 -45.66
N ASN A 4 -0.56 21.07 -45.77
CA ASN A 4 -1.80 20.98 -45.02
C ASN A 4 -1.43 20.92 -43.51
N PRO A 5 -1.99 21.78 -42.64
CA PRO A 5 -1.78 21.65 -41.20
C PRO A 5 -2.38 20.31 -40.71
N PRO A 6 -1.79 19.65 -39.70
CA PRO A 6 -2.38 18.46 -39.12
C PRO A 6 -3.81 18.78 -38.67
N THR A 7 -4.76 17.99 -39.18
CA THR A 7 -6.19 18.19 -38.97
C THR A 7 -6.50 17.87 -37.49
N PRO A 8 -7.39 18.61 -36.81
CA PRO A 8 -7.68 18.45 -35.37
C PRO A 8 -8.12 17.03 -34.92
N THR A 9 -8.44 16.15 -35.86
CA THR A 9 -8.81 14.74 -35.66
C THR A 9 -7.63 13.87 -35.18
N ASP A 10 -6.41 14.12 -35.65
CA ASP A 10 -5.23 13.33 -35.27
C ASP A 10 -4.79 13.61 -33.84
N THR A 11 -4.78 14.88 -33.43
CA THR A 11 -4.40 15.29 -32.06
C THR A 11 -5.38 14.74 -31.02
N THR A 12 -6.68 14.72 -31.34
CA THR A 12 -7.70 14.13 -30.45
C THR A 12 -7.47 12.63 -30.29
N THR A 13 -7.26 11.92 -31.41
CA THR A 13 -6.97 10.48 -31.40
C THR A 13 -5.66 10.16 -30.64
N PHE A 14 -4.61 10.96 -30.79
CA PHE A 14 -3.35 10.79 -30.05
C PHE A 14 -3.53 11.02 -28.55
N ASN A 15 -4.32 12.03 -28.16
CA ASN A 15 -4.64 12.27 -26.75
C ASN A 15 -5.43 11.10 -26.15
N ASP A 16 -6.38 10.52 -26.88
CA ASP A 16 -7.13 9.34 -26.43
C ASP A 16 -6.21 8.13 -26.19
N VAL A 17 -5.26 7.88 -27.10
CA VAL A 17 -4.25 6.82 -26.91
C VAL A 17 -3.39 7.08 -25.67
N VAL A 18 -2.97 8.32 -25.45
CA VAL A 18 -2.21 8.69 -24.25
C VAL A 18 -3.05 8.48 -22.97
N GLN A 19 -4.33 8.83 -22.98
CA GLN A 19 -5.24 8.59 -21.86
C GLN A 19 -5.45 7.10 -21.57
N LEU A 20 -5.55 6.27 -22.61
CA LEU A 20 -5.62 4.81 -22.45
C LEU A 20 -4.35 4.25 -21.79
N ILE A 21 -3.16 4.71 -22.21
CA ILE A 21 -1.89 4.30 -21.61
C ILE A 21 -1.82 4.74 -20.13
N GLN A 22 -2.19 5.97 -19.84
CA GLN A 22 -2.19 6.51 -18.47
C GLN A 22 -3.15 5.73 -17.56
N SER A 23 -4.36 5.47 -18.04
CA SER A 23 -5.39 4.71 -17.32
C SER A 23 -4.94 3.28 -17.04
N ALA A 24 -4.39 2.58 -18.04
CA ALA A 24 -3.87 1.23 -17.89
C ALA A 24 -2.73 1.16 -16.85
N ARG A 25 -1.80 2.12 -16.89
CA ARG A 25 -0.71 2.22 -15.90
C ARG A 25 -1.25 2.48 -14.50
N GLN A 26 -2.18 3.42 -14.34
CA GLN A 26 -2.78 3.73 -13.05
C GLN A 26 -3.49 2.51 -12.46
N GLN A 27 -4.23 1.76 -13.28
CA GLN A 27 -4.90 0.53 -12.85
C GLN A 27 -3.89 -0.55 -12.43
N ALA A 28 -2.79 -0.72 -13.17
CA ALA A 28 -1.73 -1.65 -12.80
C ALA A 28 -1.09 -1.27 -11.46
N TYR A 29 -0.77 0.01 -11.24
CA TYR A 29 -0.24 0.50 -9.97
C TYR A 29 -1.22 0.29 -8.81
N LYS A 30 -2.51 0.58 -9.01
CA LYS A 30 -3.56 0.38 -7.99
C LYS A 30 -3.66 -1.09 -7.61
N THR A 31 -3.73 -1.97 -8.60
CA THR A 31 -3.82 -3.42 -8.37
C THR A 31 -2.60 -3.94 -7.62
N ALA A 32 -1.38 -3.56 -8.05
CA ALA A 32 -0.15 -3.96 -7.38
C ALA A 32 -0.08 -3.45 -5.93
N ASN A 33 -0.51 -2.21 -5.68
CA ASN A 33 -0.57 -1.65 -4.32
C ASN A 33 -1.54 -2.43 -3.43
N THR A 34 -2.75 -2.72 -3.93
CA THR A 34 -3.75 -3.51 -3.17
C THR A 34 -3.22 -4.90 -2.85
N THR A 35 -2.63 -5.60 -3.82
CA THR A 35 -1.99 -6.92 -3.59
C THR A 35 -0.89 -6.83 -2.53
N LEU A 36 -0.07 -5.78 -2.58
CA LEU A 36 1.01 -5.59 -1.60
C LEU A 36 0.49 -5.31 -0.19
N LEU A 37 -0.61 -4.56 -0.05
CA LEU A 37 -1.25 -4.31 1.24
C LEU A 37 -1.86 -5.58 1.84
N HIS A 38 -2.48 -6.43 1.02
CA HIS A 38 -2.95 -7.74 1.47
C HIS A 38 -1.79 -8.63 1.93
N LEU A 39 -0.67 -8.63 1.21
CA LEU A 39 0.53 -9.35 1.65
C LEU A 39 1.01 -8.83 3.01
N TYR A 40 1.08 -7.51 3.19
CA TYR A 40 1.50 -6.90 4.45
C TYR A 40 0.54 -7.21 5.60
N TRP A 41 -0.77 -7.25 5.33
CA TRP A 41 -1.77 -7.69 6.28
C TRP A 41 -1.51 -9.11 6.77
N GLN A 42 -1.34 -10.06 5.83
CA GLN A 42 -1.11 -11.47 6.14
C GLN A 42 0.21 -11.69 6.90
N ILE A 43 1.28 -11.01 6.50
CA ILE A 43 2.56 -11.08 7.24
C ILE A 43 2.38 -10.52 8.65
N GLY A 44 1.66 -9.42 8.80
CA GLY A 44 1.35 -8.82 10.09
C GLY A 44 0.59 -9.75 11.02
N GLU A 45 -0.42 -10.43 10.48
CA GLU A 45 -1.20 -11.44 11.19
C GLU A 45 -0.32 -12.59 11.69
N ILE A 46 0.50 -13.18 10.81
CA ILE A 46 1.42 -14.28 11.17
C ILE A 46 2.35 -13.85 12.29
N ILE A 47 2.99 -12.68 12.17
CA ILE A 47 3.90 -12.18 13.20
C ILE A 47 3.16 -11.96 14.52
N SER A 48 1.97 -11.34 14.49
CA SER A 48 1.18 -11.07 15.70
C SER A 48 0.81 -12.37 16.42
N GLN A 49 0.30 -13.38 15.69
CA GLN A 49 -0.07 -14.68 16.25
C GLN A 49 1.14 -15.44 16.83
N LYS A 50 2.28 -15.44 16.14
CA LYS A 50 3.50 -16.12 16.60
C LYS A 50 4.14 -15.47 17.83
N LEU A 51 4.05 -14.14 17.96
CA LEU A 51 4.49 -13.45 19.16
C LEU A 51 3.51 -13.65 20.33
N ALA A 52 2.20 -13.62 20.06
CA ALA A 52 1.17 -13.82 21.08
C ALA A 52 1.19 -15.24 21.69
N SER A 53 1.55 -16.24 20.89
CA SER A 53 1.72 -17.64 21.34
C SER A 53 3.07 -17.91 22.01
N ALA A 54 3.93 -16.90 22.17
CA ALA A 54 5.31 -17.02 22.66
C ALA A 54 6.19 -18.01 21.87
N GLU A 55 5.75 -18.44 20.68
CA GLU A 55 6.58 -19.23 19.77
C GLU A 55 7.73 -18.41 19.21
N TRP A 56 7.49 -17.11 18.97
CA TRP A 56 8.50 -16.17 18.51
C TRP A 56 8.82 -15.15 19.59
N GLY A 57 10.07 -14.70 19.61
CA GLY A 57 10.48 -13.44 20.21
C GLY A 57 10.92 -12.42 19.15
N ASP A 58 11.22 -11.20 19.58
CA ASP A 58 11.67 -10.12 18.68
C ASP A 58 12.89 -10.47 17.82
N ALA A 59 13.78 -11.32 18.34
CA ALA A 59 14.95 -11.81 17.62
C ALA A 59 14.58 -12.72 16.44
N VAL A 60 13.47 -13.46 16.52
CA VAL A 60 13.00 -14.32 15.42
C VAL A 60 12.49 -13.46 14.25
N VAL A 61 11.90 -12.30 14.53
CA VAL A 61 11.49 -11.35 13.50
C VAL A 61 12.70 -10.75 12.76
N GLU A 62 13.82 -10.54 13.45
CA GLU A 62 15.10 -10.16 12.81
C GLU A 62 15.61 -11.29 11.90
N GLN A 63 15.61 -12.53 12.38
CA GLN A 63 16.00 -13.69 11.58
C GLN A 63 15.12 -13.86 10.34
N LEU A 64 13.81 -13.61 10.46
CA LEU A 64 12.89 -13.61 9.32
C LEU A 64 13.29 -12.56 8.28
N ALA A 65 13.59 -11.33 8.68
CA ALA A 65 14.02 -10.28 7.76
C ALA A 65 15.31 -10.67 7.02
N GLN A 66 16.29 -11.22 7.74
CA GLN A 66 17.55 -11.70 7.17
C GLN A 66 17.32 -12.88 6.22
N HIS A 67 16.44 -13.80 6.59
CA HIS A 67 16.08 -14.94 5.76
C HIS A 67 15.44 -14.50 4.44
N ILE A 68 14.49 -13.56 4.49
CA ILE A 68 13.85 -12.99 3.28
C ILE A 68 14.91 -12.33 2.38
N ALA A 69 15.80 -11.51 2.94
CA ALA A 69 16.83 -10.83 2.17
C ALA A 69 17.81 -11.81 1.49
N ARG A 70 18.10 -12.94 2.13
CA ARG A 70 18.95 -14.01 1.57
C ARG A 70 18.26 -14.79 0.46
N ILE A 71 16.99 -15.16 0.65
CA ILE A 71 16.24 -15.98 -0.32
C ILE A 71 15.75 -15.15 -1.52
N GLN A 72 15.44 -13.87 -1.31
CA GLN A 72 15.06 -12.94 -2.37
C GLN A 72 16.00 -11.73 -2.42
N PRO A 73 17.20 -11.87 -2.99
CA PRO A 73 18.14 -10.77 -3.13
C PRO A 73 17.53 -9.59 -3.89
N GLY A 74 17.68 -8.38 -3.34
CA GLY A 74 17.18 -7.14 -3.95
C GLY A 74 15.72 -6.80 -3.63
N ILE A 75 14.98 -7.68 -2.93
CA ILE A 75 13.63 -7.35 -2.45
C ILE A 75 13.70 -6.20 -1.44
N ARG A 76 12.80 -5.22 -1.58
CA ARG A 76 12.72 -4.06 -0.69
C ARG A 76 11.44 -4.12 0.14
N GLY A 77 11.46 -3.47 1.31
CA GLY A 77 10.28 -3.37 2.16
C GLY A 77 10.11 -4.49 3.20
N PHE A 78 11.05 -5.43 3.32
CA PHE A 78 10.97 -6.54 4.28
C PHE A 78 12.09 -6.50 5.33
N THR A 79 12.43 -5.30 5.79
CA THR A 79 13.36 -5.12 6.93
C THR A 79 12.65 -5.41 8.25
N ARG A 80 13.38 -5.74 9.32
CA ARG A 80 12.80 -5.95 10.66
C ARG A 80 11.82 -4.86 11.05
N ARG A 81 12.21 -3.59 10.90
CA ARG A 81 11.35 -2.44 11.19
C ARG A 81 10.04 -2.48 10.38
N ASN A 82 10.09 -2.84 9.10
CA ASN A 82 8.88 -2.88 8.29
C ASN A 82 8.01 -4.10 8.60
N LEU A 83 8.60 -5.23 9.00
CA LEU A 83 7.85 -6.39 9.51
C LEU A 83 7.07 -6.05 10.80
N PHE A 84 7.68 -5.30 11.73
CA PHE A 84 6.96 -4.80 12.89
C PHE A 84 5.86 -3.80 12.53
N ARG A 85 6.05 -2.98 11.49
CA ARG A 85 4.98 -2.12 10.97
C ARG A 85 3.84 -2.92 10.33
N MET A 86 4.13 -4.02 9.66
CA MET A 86 3.11 -4.93 9.14
C MET A 86 2.31 -5.57 10.28
N ARG A 87 2.98 -6.00 11.35
CA ARG A 87 2.33 -6.45 12.59
C ARG A 87 1.43 -5.36 13.17
N GLN A 88 1.96 -4.15 13.34
CA GLN A 88 1.19 -3.00 13.83
C GLN A 88 -0.03 -2.73 12.94
N PHE A 89 0.13 -2.82 11.62
CA PHE A 89 -0.95 -2.64 10.65
C PHE A 89 -2.09 -3.62 10.87
N TYR A 90 -1.76 -4.91 11.03
CA TYR A 90 -2.74 -5.93 11.39
C TYR A 90 -3.42 -5.62 12.73
N GLU A 91 -2.64 -5.41 13.79
CA GLU A 91 -3.16 -5.17 15.15
C GLU A 91 -4.00 -3.88 15.25
N THR A 92 -3.70 -2.87 14.44
CA THR A 92 -4.40 -1.59 14.42
C THR A 92 -5.82 -1.70 13.85
N TYR A 93 -6.03 -2.57 12.86
CA TYR A 93 -7.29 -2.62 12.10
C TYR A 93 -8.02 -3.98 12.18
N ARG A 94 -7.47 -5.01 12.85
CA ARG A 94 -8.09 -6.35 12.88
C ARG A 94 -9.48 -6.36 13.52
N ASP A 95 -9.74 -5.47 14.47
CA ASP A 95 -10.96 -5.41 15.25
C ASP A 95 -11.95 -4.35 14.71
N ASP A 96 -11.59 -3.64 13.63
CA ASP A 96 -12.43 -2.64 12.96
C ASP A 96 -12.48 -2.92 11.45
N ASP A 97 -13.52 -3.66 11.03
CA ASP A 97 -13.73 -4.07 9.64
C ASP A 97 -13.82 -2.88 8.67
N LYS A 98 -14.36 -1.74 9.12
CA LYS A 98 -14.55 -0.56 8.30
C LYS A 98 -13.21 0.15 8.08
N ALA A 99 -12.46 0.41 9.15
CA ALA A 99 -11.12 0.97 9.02
C ALA A 99 -10.20 0.04 8.22
N ARG A 100 -10.30 -1.29 8.40
CA ARG A 100 -9.57 -2.27 7.58
C ARG A 100 -9.88 -2.13 6.10
N ALA A 101 -11.17 -2.04 5.73
CA ALA A 101 -11.59 -1.89 4.33
C ALA A 101 -11.07 -0.59 3.70
N LEU A 102 -11.00 0.51 4.46
CA LEU A 102 -10.45 1.78 3.99
C LEU A 102 -8.91 1.73 3.88
N ALA A 103 -8.24 1.14 4.87
CA ALA A 103 -6.79 1.00 4.93
C ALA A 103 -6.22 0.20 3.74
N LEU A 104 -6.92 -0.85 3.30
CA LEU A 104 -6.53 -1.68 2.15
C LEU A 104 -6.71 -0.97 0.79
N GLN A 105 -7.36 0.18 0.75
CA GLN A 105 -7.51 1.00 -0.46
C GLN A 105 -6.39 2.05 -0.58
N LEU A 106 -5.63 2.30 0.49
CA LEU A 106 -4.64 3.37 0.55
C LEU A 106 -3.21 2.84 0.43
N PRO A 107 -2.32 3.51 -0.34
CA PRO A 107 -0.91 3.13 -0.41
C PRO A 107 -0.26 3.00 0.97
N TRP A 108 0.70 2.07 1.09
CA TRP A 108 1.36 1.73 2.37
C TRP A 108 1.81 2.94 3.20
N THR A 109 2.28 3.99 2.56
CA THR A 109 2.74 5.20 3.28
C THR A 109 1.63 6.00 3.94
N HIS A 110 0.43 6.04 3.38
CA HIS A 110 -0.72 6.66 4.06
C HIS A 110 -1.05 5.89 5.33
N ASN A 111 -1.05 4.56 5.25
CA ASN A 111 -1.24 3.70 6.42
C ASN A 111 -0.17 3.95 7.50
N LEU A 112 1.10 4.14 7.13
CA LEU A 112 2.14 4.51 8.09
C LEU A 112 1.89 5.86 8.77
N ILE A 113 1.38 6.86 8.05
CA ILE A 113 1.05 8.17 8.61
C ILE A 113 -0.11 8.06 9.58
N VAL A 114 -1.21 7.42 9.16
CA VAL A 114 -2.42 7.24 9.98
C VAL A 114 -2.09 6.45 11.25
N MET A 115 -1.37 5.33 11.15
CA MET A 115 -0.95 4.56 12.32
C MET A 115 -0.03 5.34 13.28
N GLY A 116 0.75 6.28 12.75
CA GLY A 116 1.66 7.10 13.55
C GLY A 116 0.98 8.28 14.24
N GLN A 117 -0.10 8.81 13.66
CA GLN A 117 -0.73 10.06 14.10
C GLN A 117 -2.08 9.86 14.80
N ALA A 118 -2.90 8.90 14.36
CA ALA A 118 -4.25 8.69 14.86
C ALA A 118 -4.28 7.67 16.00
N LYS A 119 -4.61 8.14 17.21
CA LYS A 119 -4.58 7.32 18.42
C LYS A 119 -5.91 6.63 18.69
N ARG A 120 -7.02 7.26 18.30
CA ARG A 120 -8.38 6.73 18.46
C ARG A 120 -8.90 6.10 17.17
N GLU A 121 -9.81 5.14 17.28
CA GLU A 121 -10.44 4.48 16.13
C GLU A 121 -11.17 5.47 15.22
N GLU A 122 -11.97 6.36 15.82
CA GLU A 122 -12.69 7.42 15.09
C GLU A 122 -11.75 8.34 14.30
N GLU A 123 -10.60 8.71 14.87
CA GLU A 123 -9.58 9.52 14.18
C GLU A 123 -9.02 8.76 12.97
N ARG A 124 -8.73 7.46 13.13
CA ARG A 124 -8.22 6.63 12.03
C ARG A 124 -9.23 6.57 10.90
N GLU A 125 -10.50 6.28 11.20
CA GLU A 125 -11.55 6.21 10.19
C GLU A 125 -11.70 7.55 9.45
N PHE A 126 -11.70 8.66 10.19
CA PHE A 126 -11.77 10.01 9.62
C PHE A 126 -10.63 10.26 8.64
N TYR A 127 -9.37 10.03 9.04
CA TYR A 127 -8.21 10.28 8.18
C TYR A 127 -8.13 9.32 7.00
N LEU A 128 -8.51 8.05 7.18
CA LEU A 128 -8.57 7.08 6.07
C LEU A 128 -9.61 7.50 5.04
N THR A 129 -10.80 7.91 5.49
CA THR A 129 -11.87 8.41 4.62
C THR A 129 -11.44 9.68 3.89
N LEU A 130 -10.82 10.62 4.60
CA LEU A 130 -10.33 11.87 4.03
C LEU A 130 -9.26 11.62 2.96
N ALA A 131 -8.29 10.74 3.22
CA ALA A 131 -7.24 10.40 2.26
C ALA A 131 -7.79 9.76 0.97
N ILE A 132 -8.84 8.94 1.07
CA ILE A 132 -9.51 8.33 -0.09
C ILE A 132 -10.27 9.40 -0.89
N ARG A 133 -11.04 10.26 -0.21
CA ARG A 133 -11.84 11.32 -0.85
C ARG A 133 -10.99 12.32 -1.61
N GLU A 134 -9.92 12.78 -0.99
CA GLU A 134 -9.06 13.82 -1.55
C GLU A 134 -8.03 13.26 -2.55
N GLN A 135 -8.05 11.95 -2.85
CA GLN A 135 -7.10 11.27 -3.73
C GLN A 135 -5.63 11.64 -3.39
N TRP A 136 -5.31 11.78 -2.10
CA TRP A 136 -4.02 12.33 -1.68
C TRP A 136 -2.88 11.55 -2.33
N SER A 137 -2.18 12.25 -3.24
CA SER A 137 -0.88 11.82 -3.68
C SER A 137 0.10 12.15 -2.55
N LYS A 138 1.21 11.42 -2.49
CA LYS A 138 2.26 11.50 -1.45
C LYS A 138 2.91 12.88 -1.23
N ARG A 139 2.38 13.98 -1.80
CA ARG A 139 2.99 15.32 -1.81
C ARG A 139 2.16 16.29 -1.00
#